data_AF-A0A3N2KPQ6-F1
#
_entry.id   AF-A0A3N2KPQ6-F1
#
_cell.length_a   1.000
_cell.length_b   1.000
_cell.length_c   1.000
_cell.angle_alpha   90.00
_cell.angle_beta   90.00
_cell.angle_gamma   90.00
#
_symmetry.space_group_name_H-M   'P 1'
#
loop_
_entity.id
_entity.type
_entity.pdbx_description
1 polymer ?
#
loop_
_entity_poly.entity_id
_entity_poly.type
_entity_poly.pdbx_seq_one_letter_code
_entity_poly.pdbx_strand_id
1 'polypeptide(L)'
;MNHRIKWLSSICYAPMMLALVTSCAEGVDDNERFSAGVSNAQLESPELDPTKFKTQINSDGSESVEVTWPVVFGAGGYLANVQDVTNPANPVYIIKDSVIDGCRFSFPRLVDTKYEVSVSTLGNEKLNNAASLTPSIAAYSTFLPATIIPEGVEISQFIAENLVESAEEVAFELEAGKTYQLSGAVDFNLTPVTLRGDKYNRPIVVISGKEGYITTQAGLKLKNINFDMSAAEAQSFITLSGTPSESITTEALGFKELGANQNSYVIMGQVSVESCNFRNMPGSFIWGNKQPYSLNDFRITDCIVQLNNSSSATFINFADAGTGCIKSLTLKNSTFYNLVENNSAYFIRYSHPSNADPQKIFGTGATALHTLDHCTLDRTFSGKDFANNMTTVDRFNVVMKGNIFYDVFRLYQYIRSNNVKVTTENNVVWGNFAGIPNNNDLKYAENINPEFAGPTIQEFNLDEAKGGVNYRPQNATCVDNKIGDPRWYE
;
A
#
# COMPACT_ATOMS: atom_id res chain seq x y z
N MET A 1 -16.26 -60.25 -11.12
CA MET A 1 -17.12 -61.06 -10.22
C MET A 1 -18.09 -60.11 -9.57
N ASN A 2 -19.41 -60.13 -9.73
CA ASN A 2 -20.39 -61.00 -10.40
C ASN A 2 -21.56 -60.06 -10.80
N HIS A 3 -21.92 -59.95 -12.09
CA HIS A 3 -23.13 -60.54 -12.72
C HIS A 3 -24.45 -59.87 -12.26
N ARG A 4 -25.39 -59.38 -13.09
CA ARG A 4 -25.88 -59.73 -14.44
C ARG A 4 -26.85 -58.60 -14.92
N ILE A 5 -26.77 -58.12 -16.17
CA ILE A 5 -27.63 -58.49 -17.35
C ILE A 5 -29.12 -58.18 -17.10
N LYS A 6 -29.68 -57.06 -17.61
CA LYS A 6 -30.10 -56.71 -19.00
C LYS A 6 -31.48 -57.26 -19.41
N TRP A 7 -32.35 -56.32 -19.82
CA TRP A 7 -33.25 -56.33 -21.00
C TRP A 7 -34.49 -57.26 -20.89
N LEU A 8 -35.72 -56.94 -21.29
CA LEU A 8 -36.36 -56.25 -22.43
C LEU A 8 -37.80 -55.86 -21.99
N SER A 9 -38.67 -55.08 -22.61
CA SER A 9 -38.88 -54.53 -23.97
C SER A 9 -40.07 -53.55 -23.83
N SER A 10 -40.00 -52.32 -24.32
CA SER A 10 -40.39 -51.91 -25.68
C SER A 10 -41.91 -51.84 -25.92
N ILE A 11 -42.44 -50.62 -26.14
CA ILE A 11 -43.15 -50.18 -27.36
C ILE A 11 -44.12 -49.01 -27.04
N CYS A 12 -43.89 -47.93 -27.77
CA CYS A 12 -44.69 -46.71 -27.89
C CYS A 12 -46.18 -46.98 -28.17
N TYR A 13 -47.07 -46.12 -27.66
CA TYR A 13 -48.14 -45.47 -28.44
C TYR A 13 -48.68 -44.28 -27.61
N ALA A 14 -48.44 -43.04 -28.07
CA ALA A 14 -49.27 -41.89 -27.74
C ALA A 14 -50.37 -41.81 -28.82
N PRO A 15 -51.64 -41.56 -28.46
CA PRO A 15 -52.11 -40.17 -28.34
C PRO A 15 -53.14 -39.99 -27.18
N MET A 16 -53.08 -38.89 -26.43
CA MET A 16 -53.93 -37.69 -26.58
C MET A 16 -55.35 -37.80 -25.99
N MET A 17 -55.60 -36.91 -25.01
CA MET A 17 -56.88 -36.24 -24.70
C MET A 17 -58.05 -37.01 -24.06
N LEU A 18 -58.37 -36.55 -22.85
CA LEU A 18 -59.66 -35.97 -22.42
C LEU A 18 -60.40 -36.66 -21.25
N ALA A 19 -60.38 -35.94 -20.12
CA ALA A 19 -61.42 -35.77 -19.10
C ALA A 19 -61.96 -37.00 -18.35
N LEU A 20 -61.71 -37.03 -17.03
CA LEU A 20 -62.75 -36.96 -15.99
C LEU A 20 -62.10 -36.72 -14.60
N VAL A 21 -62.88 -36.13 -13.71
CA VAL A 21 -62.50 -35.25 -12.61
C VAL A 21 -62.81 -35.89 -11.25
N THR A 22 -62.03 -35.57 -10.21
CA THR A 22 -62.32 -35.65 -8.75
C THR A 22 -62.51 -37.06 -8.15
N SER A 23 -62.18 -37.44 -6.91
CA SER A 23 -61.85 -36.85 -5.60
C SER A 23 -61.11 -37.98 -4.81
N CYS A 24 -60.34 -37.82 -3.73
CA CYS A 24 -60.42 -36.95 -2.57
C CYS A 24 -59.03 -36.48 -2.15
N ALA A 25 -58.96 -35.17 -1.89
CA ALA A 25 -57.95 -34.55 -1.07
C ALA A 25 -58.33 -34.76 0.40
N GLU A 26 -57.47 -35.42 1.18
CA GLU A 26 -57.32 -35.17 2.62
C GLU A 26 -55.83 -35.30 2.94
N GLY A 27 -55.07 -34.30 2.49
CA GLY A 27 -53.80 -33.95 3.12
C GLY A 27 -54.14 -32.92 4.19
N VAL A 28 -53.75 -33.20 5.42
CA VAL A 28 -53.91 -32.35 6.59
C VAL A 28 -53.50 -30.91 6.25
N ASP A 29 -54.49 -30.01 6.14
CA ASP A 29 -54.29 -28.56 6.06
C ASP A 29 -54.09 -28.06 7.49
N ASP A 30 -52.89 -28.29 8.03
CA ASP A 30 -52.45 -27.60 9.23
C ASP A 30 -52.36 -26.11 8.90
N ASN A 31 -53.47 -25.40 9.11
CA ASN A 31 -53.57 -23.95 9.17
C ASN A 31 -52.77 -23.36 10.35
N GLU A 32 -51.63 -23.94 10.71
CA GLU A 32 -50.58 -23.23 11.43
C GLU A 32 -49.97 -22.21 10.46
N ARG A 33 -50.73 -21.14 10.22
CA ARG A 33 -50.20 -19.92 9.64
C ARG A 33 -49.17 -19.41 10.64
N PHE A 34 -47.90 -19.67 10.38
CA PHE A 34 -46.80 -19.03 11.08
C PHE A 34 -46.94 -17.52 10.88
N SER A 35 -47.66 -16.88 11.81
CA SER A 35 -47.79 -15.44 11.90
C SER A 35 -46.66 -14.95 12.79
N ALA A 36 -45.90 -13.97 12.31
CA ALA A 36 -44.88 -13.29 13.10
C ALA A 36 -45.48 -12.54 14.32
N GLY A 37 -46.81 -12.51 14.46
CA GLY A 37 -47.52 -11.89 15.59
C GLY A 37 -47.56 -10.37 15.57
N VAL A 38 -46.93 -9.72 14.57
CA VAL A 38 -46.84 -8.25 14.45
C VAL A 38 -47.65 -7.77 13.25
N SER A 39 -48.71 -7.00 13.51
CA SER A 39 -49.57 -6.38 12.49
C SER A 39 -50.04 -5.01 12.96
N ASN A 40 -50.39 -4.10 12.03
CA ASN A 40 -50.83 -2.73 12.33
C ASN A 40 -49.81 -1.93 13.16
N ALA A 41 -48.51 -2.19 12.98
CA ALA A 41 -47.43 -1.63 13.78
C ALA A 41 -46.51 -0.70 12.96
N GLN A 42 -45.90 0.26 13.66
CA GLN A 42 -44.75 1.01 13.18
C GLN A 42 -43.50 0.18 13.49
N LEU A 43 -42.78 -0.30 12.47
CA LEU A 43 -41.58 -1.11 12.68
C LEU A 43 -40.38 -0.24 13.07
N GLU A 44 -39.39 -0.86 13.71
CA GLU A 44 -38.09 -0.26 14.02
C GLU A 44 -37.00 -0.87 13.14
N SER A 45 -35.90 -0.13 12.94
CA SER A 45 -34.73 -0.65 12.23
C SER A 45 -33.96 -1.65 13.11
N PRO A 46 -33.33 -2.68 12.52
CA PRO A 46 -32.54 -3.64 13.29
C PRO A 46 -31.32 -2.95 13.92
N GLU A 47 -30.92 -3.35 15.13
CA GLU A 47 -29.70 -2.81 15.76
C GLU A 47 -28.43 -3.22 14.99
N LEU A 48 -27.58 -2.24 14.70
CA LEU A 48 -26.27 -2.44 14.09
C LEU A 48 -25.18 -2.01 15.07
N ASP A 49 -24.32 -2.94 15.43
CA ASP A 49 -23.17 -2.73 16.31
C ASP A 49 -21.92 -3.43 15.72
N PRO A 50 -20.69 -3.16 16.20
CA PRO A 50 -19.47 -3.74 15.62
C PRO A 50 -19.44 -5.27 15.53
N THR A 51 -20.17 -5.99 16.39
CA THR A 51 -20.27 -7.47 16.36
C THR A 51 -21.07 -8.00 15.17
N LYS A 52 -21.80 -7.12 14.48
CA LYS A 52 -22.60 -7.45 13.29
C LYS A 52 -21.80 -7.51 12.00
N PHE A 53 -20.53 -7.11 12.04
CA PHE A 53 -19.62 -7.08 10.91
C PHE A 53 -18.63 -8.24 10.99
N LYS A 54 -18.49 -8.99 9.89
CA LYS A 54 -17.53 -10.09 9.78
C LYS A 54 -16.79 -10.03 8.46
N THR A 55 -15.46 -10.06 8.51
CA THR A 55 -14.65 -10.21 7.30
C THR A 55 -14.73 -11.65 6.79
N GLN A 56 -14.96 -11.81 5.50
CA GLN A 56 -14.96 -13.10 4.80
C GLN A 56 -13.89 -13.08 3.71
N ILE A 57 -13.19 -14.20 3.55
CA ILE A 57 -12.26 -14.42 2.44
C ILE A 57 -13.01 -15.19 1.35
N ASN A 58 -13.07 -14.61 0.16
CA ASN A 58 -13.71 -15.19 -1.00
C ASN A 58 -12.79 -16.24 -1.66
N SER A 59 -13.34 -17.10 -2.52
CA SER A 59 -12.58 -18.16 -3.19
C SER A 59 -11.46 -17.67 -4.11
N ASP A 60 -11.54 -16.41 -4.55
CA ASP A 60 -10.53 -15.73 -5.36
C ASP A 60 -9.47 -14.99 -4.53
N GLY A 61 -9.54 -15.08 -3.19
CA GLY A 61 -8.65 -14.40 -2.26
C GLY A 61 -9.02 -12.94 -1.98
N SER A 62 -10.05 -12.38 -2.63
CA SER A 62 -10.60 -11.08 -2.25
C SER A 62 -11.32 -11.14 -0.91
N GLU A 63 -11.48 -10.01 -0.24
CA GLU A 63 -12.20 -9.92 1.03
C GLU A 63 -13.53 -9.20 0.88
N SER A 64 -14.52 -9.65 1.63
CA SER A 64 -15.81 -8.98 1.78
C SER A 64 -16.14 -8.79 3.25
N VAL A 65 -17.04 -7.86 3.53
CA VAL A 65 -17.63 -7.64 4.86
C VAL A 65 -19.05 -8.13 4.81
N GLU A 66 -19.36 -9.15 5.61
CA GLU A 66 -20.73 -9.58 5.88
C GLU A 66 -21.31 -8.73 7.01
N VAL A 67 -22.52 -8.24 6.79
CA VAL A 67 -23.33 -7.53 7.78
C VAL A 67 -24.52 -8.41 8.11
N THR A 68 -24.77 -8.65 9.38
CA THR A 68 -25.88 -9.51 9.85
C THR A 68 -26.71 -8.81 10.91
N TRP A 69 -28.00 -9.12 11.00
CA TRP A 69 -28.86 -8.62 12.08
C TRP A 69 -29.94 -9.64 12.47
N PRO A 70 -30.58 -9.48 13.64
CA PRO A 70 -31.73 -10.29 14.02
C PRO A 70 -32.97 -10.00 13.16
N VAL A 71 -33.88 -10.97 13.06
CA VAL A 71 -35.15 -10.78 12.35
C VAL A 71 -36.01 -9.72 13.06
N VAL A 72 -36.47 -8.71 12.30
CA VAL A 72 -37.54 -7.80 12.70
C VAL A 72 -38.88 -8.44 12.32
N PHE A 73 -39.63 -8.89 13.32
CA PHE A 73 -40.91 -9.56 13.10
C PHE A 73 -41.91 -8.65 12.40
N GLY A 74 -42.56 -9.17 11.34
CA GLY A 74 -43.54 -8.42 10.55
C GLY A 74 -42.95 -7.50 9.48
N ALA A 75 -41.62 -7.50 9.29
CA ALA A 75 -40.96 -6.77 8.21
C ALA A 75 -41.35 -7.28 6.81
N GLY A 76 -41.34 -6.40 5.82
CA GLY A 76 -41.48 -6.73 4.40
C GLY A 76 -40.15 -6.95 3.67
N GLY A 77 -39.04 -6.73 4.37
CA GLY A 77 -37.67 -6.74 3.85
C GLY A 77 -36.84 -5.65 4.53
N TYR A 78 -35.64 -5.42 4.03
CA TYR A 78 -34.76 -4.36 4.54
C TYR A 78 -34.18 -3.54 3.41
N LEU A 79 -33.92 -2.25 3.65
CA LEU A 79 -33.21 -1.37 2.74
C LEU A 79 -31.80 -1.13 3.29
N ALA A 80 -30.78 -1.51 2.54
CA ALA A 80 -29.38 -1.38 2.94
C ALA A 80 -28.64 -0.36 2.06
N ASN A 81 -27.79 0.44 2.71
CA ASN A 81 -26.80 1.31 2.06
C ASN A 81 -25.42 1.11 2.69
N VAL A 82 -24.39 1.22 1.86
CA VAL A 82 -22.98 1.24 2.27
C VAL A 82 -22.30 2.37 1.54
N GLN A 83 -21.64 3.25 2.28
CA GLN A 83 -20.87 4.36 1.76
C GLN A 83 -19.41 4.25 2.20
N ASP A 84 -18.46 4.46 1.29
CA ASP A 84 -17.10 4.85 1.62
C ASP A 84 -17.11 6.31 2.08
N VAL A 85 -16.80 6.50 3.36
CA VAL A 85 -16.75 7.81 4.04
C VAL A 85 -15.32 8.17 4.45
N THR A 86 -14.31 7.54 3.82
CA THR A 86 -12.90 7.87 4.05
C THR A 86 -12.61 9.33 3.71
N ASN A 87 -13.30 9.87 2.69
CA ASN A 87 -13.43 11.31 2.49
C ASN A 87 -14.84 11.75 2.91
N PRO A 88 -15.05 12.26 4.14
CA PRO A 88 -16.37 12.66 4.60
C PRO A 88 -16.96 13.85 3.80
N ALA A 89 -16.12 14.63 3.11
CA ALA A 89 -16.60 15.72 2.25
C ALA A 89 -17.14 15.22 0.90
N ASN A 90 -16.81 13.99 0.49
CA ASN A 90 -17.28 13.40 -0.76
C ASN A 90 -17.48 11.87 -0.59
N PRO A 91 -18.53 11.44 0.11
CA PRO A 91 -18.81 10.02 0.32
C PRO A 91 -19.22 9.33 -0.98
N VAL A 92 -18.81 8.08 -1.16
CA VAL A 92 -19.10 7.29 -2.36
C VAL A 92 -19.94 6.07 -2.00
N TYR A 93 -21.10 5.92 -2.63
CA TYR A 93 -21.93 4.73 -2.45
C TYR A 93 -21.28 3.49 -3.07
N ILE A 94 -21.15 2.44 -2.26
CA ILE A 94 -20.79 1.08 -2.71
C ILE A 94 -22.07 0.28 -2.93
N ILE A 95 -23.02 0.42 -2.01
CA ILE A 95 -24.37 -0.14 -2.12
C ILE A 95 -25.33 1.02 -1.87
N LYS A 96 -26.29 1.20 -2.76
CA LYS A 96 -27.30 2.24 -2.67
C LYS A 96 -28.69 1.66 -2.86
N ASP A 97 -29.59 1.97 -1.93
CA ASP A 97 -31.00 1.64 -1.94
C ASP A 97 -31.28 0.16 -2.27
N SER A 98 -30.44 -0.74 -1.74
CA SER A 98 -30.55 -2.17 -2.04
C SER A 98 -31.58 -2.83 -1.14
N VAL A 99 -32.59 -3.46 -1.73
CA VAL A 99 -33.58 -4.26 -1.01
C VAL A 99 -32.98 -5.64 -0.71
N ILE A 100 -32.92 -5.98 0.58
CA ILE A 100 -32.38 -7.23 1.09
C ILE A 100 -33.52 -8.14 1.53
N ASP A 101 -33.55 -9.35 0.98
CA ASP A 101 -34.40 -10.45 1.44
C ASP A 101 -33.60 -11.31 2.43
N GLY A 102 -34.05 -11.38 3.67
CA GLY A 102 -33.31 -11.96 4.80
C GLY A 102 -32.59 -10.92 5.66
N CYS A 103 -31.79 -11.39 6.63
CA CYS A 103 -31.18 -10.53 7.66
C CYS A 103 -29.66 -10.45 7.55
N ARG A 104 -29.15 -10.49 6.32
CA ARG A 104 -27.73 -10.33 6.01
C ARG A 104 -27.48 -9.87 4.58
N PHE A 105 -26.36 -9.20 4.36
CA PHE A 105 -25.79 -8.95 3.04
C PHE A 105 -24.27 -8.83 3.15
N SER A 106 -23.58 -8.65 2.02
CA SER A 106 -22.13 -8.44 2.01
C SER A 106 -21.72 -7.36 1.00
N PHE A 107 -20.60 -6.69 1.28
CA PHE A 107 -20.00 -5.71 0.38
C PHE A 107 -18.47 -5.90 0.29
N PRO A 108 -17.80 -5.45 -0.79
CA PRO A 108 -16.34 -5.58 -0.93
C PRO A 108 -15.58 -4.88 0.19
N ARG A 109 -14.60 -5.56 0.79
CA ARG A 109 -13.70 -4.98 1.79
C ARG A 109 -12.51 -4.34 1.08
N LEU A 110 -12.43 -3.01 1.16
CA LEU A 110 -11.31 -2.22 0.68
C LEU A 110 -10.35 -1.94 1.83
N VAL A 111 -9.06 -1.94 1.52
CA VAL A 111 -7.99 -1.67 2.50
C VAL A 111 -8.04 -0.21 2.91
N ASP A 112 -7.76 0.08 4.19
CA ASP A 112 -7.65 1.44 4.74
C ASP A 112 -8.84 2.34 4.36
N THR A 113 -10.05 1.83 4.61
CA THR A 113 -11.32 2.47 4.24
C THR A 113 -12.23 2.60 5.47
N LYS A 114 -12.90 3.75 5.59
CA LYS A 114 -13.95 4.02 6.58
C LYS A 114 -15.30 3.89 5.88
N TYR A 115 -16.23 3.18 6.51
CA TYR A 115 -17.56 2.90 5.97
C TYR A 115 -18.65 3.43 6.89
N GLU A 116 -19.71 3.94 6.28
CA GLU A 116 -21.00 4.12 6.93
C GLU A 116 -21.98 3.09 6.35
N VAL A 117 -22.56 2.26 7.22
CA VAL A 117 -23.54 1.24 6.85
C VAL A 117 -24.87 1.57 7.48
N SER A 118 -25.92 1.64 6.67
CA SER A 118 -27.28 1.91 7.14
C SER A 118 -28.24 0.79 6.74
N VAL A 119 -29.11 0.37 7.67
CA VAL A 119 -30.20 -0.58 7.40
C VAL A 119 -31.52 -0.02 7.94
N SER A 120 -32.54 0.01 7.08
CA SER A 120 -33.92 0.35 7.43
C SER A 120 -34.84 -0.86 7.28
N THR A 121 -35.85 -0.98 8.13
CA THR A 121 -36.90 -2.00 7.98
C THR A 121 -37.97 -1.53 7.01
N LEU A 122 -38.26 -2.33 5.97
CA LEU A 122 -39.36 -2.04 5.04
C LEU A 122 -40.69 -2.51 5.62
N GLY A 123 -41.74 -1.73 5.36
CA GLY A 123 -43.11 -2.04 5.76
C GLY A 123 -43.65 -3.30 5.09
N ASN A 124 -44.74 -3.84 5.62
CA ASN A 124 -45.40 -5.02 5.09
C ASN A 124 -46.90 -4.75 4.92
N GLU A 125 -47.31 -4.50 3.68
CA GLU A 125 -48.69 -4.17 3.33
C GLU A 125 -49.68 -5.28 3.73
N LYS A 126 -49.28 -6.55 3.62
CA LYS A 126 -50.15 -7.69 3.98
C LYS A 126 -50.45 -7.74 5.48
N LEU A 127 -49.57 -7.19 6.30
CA LEU A 127 -49.71 -7.11 7.76
C LEU A 127 -50.11 -5.70 8.24
N ASN A 128 -50.34 -4.77 7.32
CA ASN A 128 -50.57 -3.35 7.59
C ASN A 128 -49.47 -2.74 8.50
N ASN A 129 -48.21 -3.18 8.32
CA ASN A 129 -47.07 -2.63 9.08
C ASN A 129 -46.39 -1.52 8.29
N ALA A 130 -46.12 -0.38 8.95
CA ALA A 130 -45.37 0.72 8.37
C ALA A 130 -43.85 0.49 8.45
N ALA A 131 -43.11 0.99 7.47
CA ALA A 131 -41.64 0.96 7.43
C ALA A 131 -41.04 1.80 8.57
N SER A 132 -39.82 1.47 9.00
CA SER A 132 -39.10 2.22 10.04
C SER A 132 -38.92 3.70 9.68
N LEU A 133 -39.07 4.59 10.66
CA LEU A 133 -38.93 6.04 10.47
C LEU A 133 -37.48 6.48 10.25
N THR A 134 -36.52 5.78 10.85
CA THR A 134 -35.09 6.10 10.77
C THR A 134 -34.27 4.84 10.53
N PRO A 135 -33.21 4.88 9.70
CA PRO A 135 -32.27 3.78 9.57
C PRO A 135 -31.48 3.59 10.88
N SER A 136 -31.04 2.36 11.13
CA SER A 136 -29.90 2.11 12.00
C SER A 136 -28.62 2.40 11.22
N ILE A 137 -27.68 3.12 11.83
CA ILE A 137 -26.42 3.53 11.21
C ILE A 137 -25.26 3.00 12.06
N ALA A 138 -24.28 2.38 11.41
CA ALA A 138 -23.06 1.92 12.06
C ALA A 138 -21.82 2.29 11.24
N ALA A 139 -20.78 2.75 11.94
CA ALA A 139 -19.46 2.97 11.37
C ALA A 139 -18.67 1.65 11.38
N TYR A 140 -17.99 1.36 10.28
CA TYR A 140 -17.07 0.22 10.19
C TYR A 140 -15.76 0.69 9.56
N SER A 141 -14.62 0.20 10.03
CA SER A 141 -13.31 0.61 9.51
C SER A 141 -12.39 -0.57 9.30
N THR A 142 -11.65 -0.55 8.19
CA THR A 142 -10.61 -1.55 7.90
C THR A 142 -9.22 -1.09 8.34
N PHE A 143 -9.10 0.13 8.88
CA PHE A 143 -7.86 0.63 9.46
C PHE A 143 -7.51 -0.13 10.75
N LEU A 144 -6.21 -0.38 10.94
CA LEU A 144 -5.68 -0.79 12.24
C LEU A 144 -6.00 0.31 13.27
N PRO A 145 -6.62 0.01 14.43
CA PRO A 145 -6.86 1.01 15.47
C PRO A 145 -5.57 1.74 15.86
N ALA A 146 -5.63 3.06 15.95
CA ALA A 146 -4.46 3.89 16.18
C ALA A 146 -4.59 4.78 17.42
N THR A 147 -3.45 5.03 18.06
CA THR A 147 -3.31 6.08 19.05
C THR A 147 -3.15 7.43 18.34
N ILE A 148 -4.05 8.37 18.61
CA ILE A 148 -4.00 9.70 17.99
C ILE A 148 -2.91 10.54 18.65
N ILE A 149 -2.03 11.13 17.84
CA ILE A 149 -1.06 12.13 18.31
C ILE A 149 -1.75 13.50 18.30
N PRO A 150 -1.92 14.18 19.44
CA PRO A 150 -2.59 15.48 19.49
C PRO A 150 -1.77 16.58 18.80
N GLU A 151 -2.45 17.50 18.11
CA GLU A 151 -1.84 18.72 17.58
C GLU A 151 -1.05 19.49 18.67
N GLY A 152 0.12 20.02 18.30
CA GLY A 152 0.98 20.82 19.18
C GLY A 152 1.90 19.99 20.09
N VAL A 153 1.78 18.66 20.08
CA VAL A 153 2.73 17.77 20.76
C VAL A 153 3.86 17.39 19.80
N GLU A 154 5.09 17.37 20.32
CA GLU A 154 6.25 16.89 19.57
C GLU A 154 6.17 15.38 19.33
N ILE A 155 6.30 14.95 18.06
CA ILE A 155 6.07 13.54 17.68
C ILE A 155 7.05 12.62 18.42
N SER A 156 8.34 12.98 18.47
CA SER A 156 9.37 12.17 19.13
C SER A 156 9.07 11.93 20.61
N GLN A 157 8.62 12.96 21.32
CA GLN A 157 8.22 12.84 22.72
C GLN A 157 6.96 11.99 22.89
N PHE A 158 5.93 12.24 22.09
CA PHE A 158 4.67 11.51 22.20
C PHE A 158 4.87 10.01 21.97
N ILE A 159 5.63 9.64 20.93
CA ILE A 159 5.93 8.23 20.66
C ILE A 159 6.72 7.62 21.82
N ALA A 160 7.75 8.31 22.34
CA ALA A 160 8.53 7.79 23.46
C ALA A 160 7.68 7.53 24.72
N GLU A 161 6.64 8.33 24.96
CA GLU A 161 5.74 8.18 26.11
C GLU A 161 4.63 7.15 25.90
N ASN A 162 4.23 6.88 24.66
CA ASN A 162 3.03 6.08 24.33
C ASN A 162 3.32 4.78 23.58
N LEU A 163 4.54 4.56 23.10
CA LEU A 163 4.93 3.31 22.47
C LEU A 163 5.04 2.22 23.53
N VAL A 164 4.18 1.20 23.40
CA VAL A 164 4.27 -0.04 24.16
C VAL A 164 4.85 -1.10 23.24
N GLU A 165 5.94 -1.74 23.66
CA GLU A 165 6.57 -2.79 22.86
C GLU A 165 5.58 -3.92 22.55
N SER A 166 5.53 -4.30 21.27
CA SER A 166 4.60 -5.31 20.77
C SER A 166 5.22 -6.11 19.63
N ALA A 167 4.93 -7.41 19.60
CA ALA A 167 5.27 -8.25 18.45
C ALA A 167 4.29 -8.03 17.27
N GLU A 168 3.06 -7.60 17.59
CA GLU A 168 2.04 -7.23 16.62
C GLU A 168 2.16 -5.76 16.21
N GLU A 169 1.70 -5.43 15.00
CA GLU A 169 1.71 -4.06 14.49
C GLU A 169 0.82 -3.14 15.33
N VAL A 170 1.36 -1.99 15.73
CA VAL A 170 0.62 -0.90 16.38
C VAL A 170 0.53 0.30 15.43
N ALA A 171 -0.49 1.14 15.61
CA ALA A 171 -0.65 2.34 14.78
C ALA A 171 -0.69 3.63 15.59
N PHE A 172 -0.12 4.68 15.00
CA PHE A 172 -0.26 6.07 15.41
C PHE A 172 -0.86 6.87 14.25
N GLU A 173 -1.75 7.80 14.57
CA GLU A 173 -2.45 8.62 13.57
C GLU A 173 -2.32 10.10 13.91
N LEU A 174 -1.90 10.88 12.92
CA LEU A 174 -1.87 12.33 12.95
C LEU A 174 -3.22 12.88 12.51
N GLU A 175 -3.76 13.84 13.26
CA GLU A 175 -5.01 14.50 12.91
C GLU A 175 -4.94 15.20 11.53
N ALA A 176 -6.04 15.15 10.79
CA ALA A 176 -6.15 15.64 9.42
C ALA A 176 -5.81 17.14 9.28
N GLY A 177 -4.95 17.48 8.32
CA GLY A 177 -4.58 18.85 7.95
C GLY A 177 -3.79 19.62 9.01
N LYS A 178 -3.37 18.96 10.09
CA LYS A 178 -2.61 19.60 11.17
C LYS A 178 -1.12 19.63 10.85
N THR A 179 -0.40 20.51 11.53
CA THR A 179 1.06 20.62 11.44
C THR A 179 1.71 20.13 12.73
N TYR A 180 2.70 19.27 12.59
CA TYR A 180 3.46 18.67 13.67
C TYR A 180 4.95 18.98 13.52
N GLN A 181 5.66 18.87 14.64
CA GLN A 181 7.11 18.96 14.68
C GLN A 181 7.72 17.57 14.87
N LEU A 182 8.89 17.39 14.26
CA LEU A 182 9.79 16.27 14.50
C LEU A 182 11.22 16.83 14.58
N SER A 183 11.66 17.13 15.80
CA SER A 183 12.99 17.69 16.09
C SER A 183 13.91 16.72 16.83
N GLY A 184 13.32 15.69 17.46
CA GLY A 184 14.03 14.58 18.08
C GLY A 184 13.89 13.27 17.30
N ALA A 185 14.67 12.27 17.70
CA ALA A 185 14.62 10.95 17.08
C ALA A 185 13.36 10.20 17.54
N VAL A 186 12.59 9.67 16.59
CA VAL A 186 11.49 8.73 16.88
C VAL A 186 12.04 7.30 16.80
N ASP A 187 12.10 6.59 17.93
CA ASP A 187 12.54 5.19 17.96
C ASP A 187 11.37 4.23 18.19
N PHE A 188 11.10 3.39 17.17
CA PHE A 188 10.07 2.35 17.24
C PHE A 188 10.60 1.01 17.79
N ASN A 189 11.90 0.91 18.11
CA ASN A 189 12.54 -0.29 18.61
C ASN A 189 12.25 -1.51 17.70
N LEU A 190 11.92 -2.65 18.32
CA LEU A 190 11.52 -3.89 17.64
C LEU A 190 10.00 -3.98 17.40
N THR A 191 9.27 -2.88 17.61
CA THR A 191 7.81 -2.87 17.43
C THR A 191 7.47 -2.56 15.97
N PRO A 192 6.67 -3.38 15.27
CA PRO A 192 6.17 -3.01 13.96
C PRO A 192 5.17 -1.85 14.09
N VAL A 193 5.36 -0.77 13.32
CA VAL A 193 4.54 0.45 13.46
C VAL A 193 3.98 0.94 12.13
N THR A 194 2.70 1.32 12.12
CA THR A 194 2.13 2.24 11.12
C THR A 194 2.01 3.64 11.72
N LEU A 195 2.70 4.64 11.16
CA LEU A 195 2.42 6.05 11.40
C LEU A 195 1.72 6.63 10.17
N ARG A 196 0.48 7.11 10.34
CA ARG A 196 -0.34 7.59 9.23
C ARG A 196 -0.94 8.97 9.46
N GLY A 197 -1.22 9.65 8.37
CA GLY A 197 -2.10 10.82 8.33
C GLY A 197 -3.38 10.52 7.55
N ASP A 198 -4.18 11.57 7.37
CA ASP A 198 -5.38 11.51 6.54
C ASP A 198 -5.04 11.56 5.03
N LYS A 199 -5.71 10.71 4.24
CA LYS A 199 -5.45 10.57 2.79
C LYS A 199 -5.81 11.81 1.98
N TYR A 200 -6.86 12.53 2.39
CA TYR A 200 -7.46 13.62 1.62
C TYR A 200 -7.04 14.99 2.15
N ASN A 201 -6.75 15.07 3.44
CA ASN A 201 -6.26 16.26 4.12
C ASN A 201 -4.99 15.90 4.91
N ARG A 202 -3.91 15.65 4.17
CA ARG A 202 -2.64 15.17 4.74
C ARG A 202 -2.08 16.15 5.77
N PRO A 203 -1.69 15.69 6.98
CA PRO A 203 -0.95 16.51 7.91
C PRO A 203 0.46 16.79 7.40
N ILE A 204 1.06 17.87 7.91
CA ILE A 204 2.44 18.26 7.65
C ILE A 204 3.28 17.92 8.87
N VAL A 205 4.41 17.24 8.66
CA VAL A 205 5.45 17.03 9.66
C VAL A 205 6.66 17.85 9.27
N VAL A 206 6.97 18.86 10.06
CA VAL A 206 8.17 19.68 9.89
C VAL A 206 9.33 18.99 10.61
N ILE A 207 10.30 18.51 9.83
CA ILE A 207 11.50 17.86 10.34
C ILE A 207 12.59 18.91 10.50
N SER A 208 13.17 18.99 11.70
CA SER A 208 14.20 19.99 12.00
C SER A 208 15.33 19.44 12.86
N GLY A 209 16.49 20.11 12.79
CA GLY A 209 17.66 19.77 13.60
C GLY A 209 18.33 18.45 13.21
N LYS A 210 19.34 18.06 14.00
CA LYS A 210 20.20 16.90 13.73
C LYS A 210 19.58 15.57 14.12
N GLU A 211 18.69 15.62 15.10
CA GLU A 211 18.01 14.45 15.66
C GLU A 211 16.63 14.21 15.04
N GLY A 212 16.14 15.12 14.19
CA GLY A 212 14.87 14.96 13.47
C GLY A 212 14.96 13.84 12.41
N TYR A 213 14.71 12.60 12.82
CA TYR A 213 14.65 11.42 11.96
C TYR A 213 13.84 10.30 12.61
N ILE A 214 13.49 9.30 11.81
CA ILE A 214 12.80 8.09 12.27
C ILE A 214 13.79 6.93 12.32
N THR A 215 13.79 6.15 13.40
CA THR A 215 14.56 4.91 13.57
C THR A 215 13.67 3.73 13.88
N THR A 216 14.05 2.56 13.35
CA THR A 216 13.33 1.30 13.53
C THR A 216 14.27 0.11 13.36
N GLN A 217 13.87 -1.02 13.93
CA GLN A 217 14.49 -2.34 13.77
C GLN A 217 13.48 -3.41 13.32
N ALA A 218 12.22 -3.02 13.15
CA ALA A 218 11.10 -3.86 12.76
C ALA A 218 10.35 -3.24 11.57
N GLY A 219 9.17 -3.77 11.25
CA GLY A 219 8.32 -3.20 10.20
C GLY A 219 7.96 -1.74 10.47
N LEU A 220 7.91 -0.92 9.43
CA LEU A 220 7.55 0.49 9.53
C LEU A 220 6.71 0.87 8.31
N LYS A 221 5.52 1.43 8.50
CA LYS A 221 4.71 1.99 7.42
C LYS A 221 4.42 3.45 7.70
N LEU A 222 4.82 4.32 6.77
CA LEU A 222 4.53 5.76 6.81
C LEU A 222 3.53 6.08 5.71
N LYS A 223 2.36 6.61 6.07
CA LYS A 223 1.25 6.75 5.11
C LYS A 223 0.60 8.12 5.12
N ASN A 224 0.36 8.70 3.95
CA ASN A 224 -0.46 9.91 3.78
C ASN A 224 0.03 11.13 4.59
N ILE A 225 1.35 11.38 4.59
CA ILE A 225 1.95 12.50 5.34
C ILE A 225 2.75 13.38 4.38
N ASN A 226 2.65 14.69 4.57
CA ASN A 226 3.55 15.65 3.96
C ASN A 226 4.73 15.89 4.91
N PHE A 227 5.96 15.68 4.46
CA PHE A 227 7.17 15.95 5.20
C PHE A 227 7.85 17.21 4.66
N ASP A 228 7.98 18.22 5.52
CA ASP A 228 8.81 19.39 5.24
C ASP A 228 10.18 19.21 5.89
N MET A 229 11.21 19.01 5.06
CA MET A 229 12.58 18.81 5.53
C MET A 229 13.47 20.03 5.28
N SER A 230 12.88 21.20 5.03
CA SER A 230 13.63 22.43 4.75
C SER A 230 14.56 22.86 5.89
N ALA A 231 14.22 22.48 7.13
CA ALA A 231 15.02 22.75 8.33
C ALA A 231 15.77 21.51 8.86
N ALA A 232 15.74 20.38 8.14
CA ALA A 232 16.38 19.15 8.57
C ALA A 232 17.90 19.23 8.42
N GLU A 233 18.63 18.92 9.49
CA GLU A 233 20.10 18.78 9.47
C GLU A 233 20.54 17.30 9.55
N ALA A 234 19.60 16.39 9.80
CA ALA A 234 19.85 14.96 9.85
C ALA A 234 20.37 14.42 8.50
N GLN A 235 21.27 13.44 8.56
CA GLN A 235 21.86 12.82 7.36
C GLN A 235 20.84 11.98 6.57
N SER A 236 19.79 11.48 7.23
CA SER A 236 18.78 10.61 6.64
C SER A 236 17.40 10.87 7.23
N PHE A 237 16.36 10.65 6.44
CA PHE A 237 14.97 10.65 6.90
C PHE A 237 14.67 9.42 7.79
N ILE A 238 14.97 8.22 7.29
CA ILE A 238 14.97 6.98 8.09
C ILE A 238 16.43 6.62 8.38
N THR A 239 16.80 6.62 9.65
CA THR A 239 18.11 6.18 10.14
C THR A 239 17.89 4.90 10.91
N LEU A 240 18.33 3.74 10.41
CA LEU A 240 18.19 2.49 11.15
C LEU A 240 18.97 2.53 12.47
N SER A 241 18.55 1.74 13.46
CA SER A 241 19.10 1.87 14.82
C SER A 241 20.63 1.74 14.85
N GLY A 242 21.29 2.66 15.56
CA GLY A 242 22.74 2.58 15.76
C GLY A 242 23.15 1.46 16.71
N THR A 243 22.19 0.91 17.46
CA THR A 243 22.35 -0.18 18.43
C THR A 243 21.37 -1.32 18.09
N PRO A 244 21.61 -2.02 16.96
CA PRO A 244 20.74 -3.11 16.52
C PRO A 244 20.64 -4.25 17.56
N SER A 245 19.46 -4.85 17.68
CA SER A 245 19.22 -6.01 18.53
C SER A 245 19.84 -7.28 17.96
N GLU A 246 20.45 -8.09 18.83
CA GLU A 246 20.97 -9.41 18.48
C GLU A 246 19.87 -10.38 18.02
N SER A 247 18.60 -10.14 18.42
CA SER A 247 17.46 -10.97 18.04
C SER A 247 17.13 -10.94 16.55
N ILE A 248 17.61 -9.93 15.82
CA ILE A 248 17.39 -9.81 14.36
C ILE A 248 18.64 -10.13 13.55
N THR A 249 19.65 -10.76 14.16
CA THR A 249 20.82 -11.22 13.42
C THR A 249 20.48 -12.37 12.48
N THR A 250 21.27 -12.53 11.42
CA THR A 250 21.19 -13.70 10.53
C THR A 250 21.30 -15.05 11.27
N GLU A 251 21.94 -15.09 12.44
CA GLU A 251 22.04 -16.28 13.28
C GLU A 251 20.75 -16.49 14.09
N ALA A 252 20.30 -15.46 14.82
CA ALA A 252 19.06 -15.53 15.60
C ALA A 252 17.81 -15.83 14.74
N LEU A 253 17.81 -15.38 13.48
CA LEU A 253 16.74 -15.64 12.51
C LEU A 253 16.91 -16.97 11.75
N GLY A 254 17.94 -17.77 12.06
CA GLY A 254 18.17 -19.10 11.48
C GLY A 254 18.75 -19.11 10.05
N PHE A 255 19.06 -17.94 9.46
CA PHE A 255 19.59 -17.88 8.08
C PHE A 255 20.97 -18.53 7.94
N LYS A 256 21.78 -18.59 9.01
CA LYS A 256 23.05 -19.32 9.00
C LYS A 256 22.87 -20.81 8.72
N GLU A 257 21.86 -21.44 9.31
CA GLU A 257 21.52 -22.84 9.07
C GLU A 257 21.02 -23.07 7.64
N LEU A 258 20.43 -22.05 7.04
CA LEU A 258 20.04 -22.03 5.63
C LEU A 258 21.23 -21.75 4.68
N GLY A 259 22.44 -21.53 5.19
CA GLY A 259 23.66 -21.32 4.41
C GLY A 259 24.06 -19.86 4.18
N ALA A 260 23.43 -18.90 4.88
CA ALA A 260 23.91 -17.52 4.90
C ALA A 260 25.31 -17.45 5.53
N ASN A 261 26.19 -16.61 4.99
CA ASN A 261 27.58 -16.51 5.44
C ASN A 261 28.03 -15.10 5.82
N GLN A 262 27.12 -14.11 5.78
CA GLN A 262 27.37 -12.75 6.29
C GLN A 262 26.70 -12.55 7.64
N ASN A 263 27.28 -11.69 8.47
CA ASN A 263 26.67 -11.27 9.73
C ASN A 263 25.93 -9.96 9.46
N SER A 264 24.60 -10.00 9.51
CA SER A 264 23.75 -8.86 9.22
C SER A 264 22.57 -8.82 10.19
N TYR A 265 22.06 -7.62 10.44
CA TYR A 265 20.78 -7.41 11.13
C TYR A 265 19.68 -7.30 10.06
N VAL A 266 18.71 -8.20 10.10
CA VAL A 266 17.69 -8.33 9.05
C VAL A 266 16.35 -7.86 9.57
N ILE A 267 15.86 -6.75 9.03
CA ILE A 267 14.48 -6.33 9.28
C ILE A 267 13.57 -7.19 8.40
N MET A 268 12.87 -8.14 9.04
CA MET A 268 11.97 -9.07 8.35
C MET A 268 10.63 -8.42 7.97
N GLY A 269 10.17 -7.48 8.80
CA GLY A 269 8.98 -6.68 8.53
C GLY A 269 9.17 -5.75 7.32
N GLN A 270 8.06 -5.39 6.67
CA GLN A 270 8.06 -4.41 5.59
C GLN A 270 8.40 -3.03 6.13
N VAL A 271 9.33 -2.34 5.47
CA VAL A 271 9.54 -0.90 5.62
C VAL A 271 8.93 -0.21 4.40
N SER A 272 7.88 0.60 4.56
CA SER A 272 7.22 1.29 3.46
C SER A 272 6.90 2.75 3.74
N VAL A 273 6.94 3.54 2.68
CA VAL A 273 6.43 4.90 2.63
C VAL A 273 5.45 5.00 1.47
N GLU A 274 4.21 5.36 1.78
CA GLU A 274 3.07 5.22 0.89
C GLU A 274 2.27 6.53 0.84
N SER A 275 2.05 7.09 -0.35
CA SER A 275 1.24 8.30 -0.52
C SER A 275 1.73 9.53 0.27
N CYS A 276 3.04 9.65 0.45
CA CYS A 276 3.68 10.77 1.16
C CYS A 276 4.36 11.75 0.20
N ASN A 277 4.44 13.02 0.60
CA ASN A 277 5.19 14.05 -0.14
C ASN A 277 6.35 14.55 0.69
N PHE A 278 7.46 14.89 0.04
CA PHE A 278 8.67 15.40 0.70
C PHE A 278 9.13 16.68 0.04
N ARG A 279 9.27 17.75 0.84
CA ARG A 279 9.92 19.00 0.47
C ARG A 279 11.34 19.04 1.02
N ASN A 280 12.29 19.45 0.18
CA ASN A 280 13.67 19.77 0.53
C ASN A 280 14.42 18.66 1.28
N MET A 281 14.26 17.40 0.88
CA MET A 281 15.02 16.32 1.51
C MET A 281 16.53 16.46 1.22
N PRO A 282 17.39 16.69 2.24
CA PRO A 282 18.79 17.08 2.00
C PRO A 282 19.75 15.90 1.87
N GLY A 283 19.34 14.70 2.30
CA GLY A 283 20.22 13.56 2.49
C GLY A 283 19.65 12.23 2.01
N SER A 284 19.94 11.18 2.79
CA SER A 284 19.42 9.83 2.55
C SER A 284 17.93 9.76 2.86
N PHE A 285 17.20 8.96 2.09
CA PHE A 285 15.83 8.57 2.45
C PHE A 285 15.86 7.46 3.51
N ILE A 286 16.76 6.50 3.33
CA ILE A 286 17.04 5.46 4.31
C ILE A 286 18.56 5.20 4.40
N TRP A 287 19.05 5.06 5.63
CA TRP A 287 20.45 4.78 5.91
C TRP A 287 20.61 3.68 6.94
N GLY A 288 21.49 2.71 6.66
CA GLY A 288 21.85 1.64 7.59
C GLY A 288 22.67 2.10 8.81
N ASN A 289 22.90 3.40 8.99
CA ASN A 289 23.55 3.98 10.16
C ASN A 289 24.89 3.34 10.54
N LYS A 290 25.71 3.01 9.53
CA LYS A 290 27.00 2.31 9.68
C LYS A 290 26.89 0.94 10.38
N GLN A 291 25.69 0.37 10.44
CA GLN A 291 25.42 -0.98 10.92
C GLN A 291 25.09 -1.91 9.75
N PRO A 292 25.43 -3.21 9.84
CA PRO A 292 25.30 -4.19 8.76
C PRO A 292 23.84 -4.60 8.53
N TYR A 293 22.96 -3.66 8.19
CA TYR A 293 21.54 -3.93 7.97
C TYR A 293 21.25 -4.52 6.61
N SER A 294 20.26 -5.41 6.58
CA SER A 294 19.59 -5.89 5.38
C SER A 294 18.07 -5.78 5.58
N LEU A 295 17.34 -5.58 4.49
CA LEU A 295 15.88 -5.46 4.52
C LEU A 295 15.26 -6.61 3.75
N ASN A 296 14.27 -7.26 4.33
CA ASN A 296 13.47 -8.25 3.61
C ASN A 296 12.56 -7.56 2.58
N ASP A 297 11.96 -6.42 2.93
CA ASP A 297 11.06 -5.69 2.03
C ASP A 297 11.10 -4.17 2.30
N PHE A 298 11.45 -3.40 1.27
CA PHE A 298 11.48 -1.94 1.31
C PHE A 298 10.68 -1.35 0.15
N ARG A 299 9.75 -0.44 0.44
CA ARG A 299 8.85 0.13 -0.58
C ARG A 299 8.72 1.64 -0.46
N ILE A 300 8.74 2.32 -1.60
CA ILE A 300 8.31 3.71 -1.75
C ILE A 300 7.25 3.72 -2.85
N THR A 301 6.00 3.97 -2.47
CA THR A 301 4.87 3.92 -3.41
C THR A 301 4.02 5.16 -3.33
N ASP A 302 3.54 5.60 -4.48
CA ASP A 302 2.64 6.74 -4.58
C ASP A 302 3.20 8.03 -3.93
N CYS A 303 4.51 8.23 -3.93
CA CYS A 303 5.16 9.39 -3.29
C CYS A 303 5.66 10.43 -4.29
N ILE A 304 5.70 11.71 -3.88
CA ILE A 304 6.50 12.74 -4.54
C ILE A 304 7.65 13.13 -3.61
N VAL A 305 8.88 12.94 -4.05
CA VAL A 305 10.08 13.19 -3.26
C VAL A 305 10.93 14.27 -3.93
N GLN A 306 10.84 15.49 -3.41
CA GLN A 306 11.73 16.58 -3.80
C GLN A 306 12.97 16.59 -2.90
N LEU A 307 14.12 16.34 -3.51
CA LEU A 307 15.43 16.48 -2.89
C LEU A 307 15.98 17.89 -3.09
N ASN A 308 16.76 18.34 -2.13
CA ASN A 308 17.69 19.45 -2.28
C ASN A 308 19.09 18.99 -1.86
N ASN A 309 19.51 17.87 -2.44
CA ASN A 309 20.72 17.16 -2.03
C ASN A 309 21.88 17.53 -2.97
N SER A 310 22.76 18.39 -2.48
CA SER A 310 24.07 18.71 -3.10
C SER A 310 25.24 17.95 -2.44
N SER A 311 24.94 17.12 -1.44
CA SER A 311 25.93 16.40 -0.62
C SER A 311 26.34 15.05 -1.24
N SER A 312 27.21 14.31 -0.55
CA SER A 312 27.55 12.92 -0.91
C SER A 312 26.60 11.88 -0.29
N ALA A 313 25.51 12.29 0.35
CA ALA A 313 24.54 11.39 0.95
C ALA A 313 23.76 10.63 -0.14
N THR A 314 23.90 9.31 -0.17
CA THR A 314 23.20 8.41 -1.10
C THR A 314 21.74 8.28 -0.67
N PHE A 315 20.79 8.27 -1.61
CA PHE A 315 19.35 8.21 -1.31
C PHE A 315 18.97 6.92 -0.55
N ILE A 316 19.32 5.73 -1.05
CA ILE A 316 19.23 4.45 -0.34
C ILE A 316 20.65 3.98 0.04
N ASN A 317 21.04 4.18 1.30
CA ASN A 317 22.43 4.03 1.74
C ASN A 317 22.66 2.83 2.67
N PHE A 318 23.27 1.77 2.12
CA PHE A 318 23.74 0.59 2.84
C PHE A 318 25.25 0.36 2.59
N ALA A 319 26.01 1.45 2.41
CA ALA A 319 27.41 1.39 2.00
C ALA A 319 28.41 1.21 3.16
N ASP A 320 28.03 1.64 4.37
CA ASP A 320 29.00 2.01 5.40
C ASP A 320 29.39 0.90 6.39
N ALA A 321 28.83 -0.31 6.24
CA ALA A 321 28.90 -1.36 7.27
C ALA A 321 29.34 -2.74 6.78
N GLY A 322 30.06 -2.82 5.65
CA GLY A 322 30.65 -4.06 5.14
C GLY A 322 29.65 -5.04 4.49
N THR A 323 28.39 -5.07 4.90
CA THR A 323 27.32 -5.88 4.29
C THR A 323 26.01 -5.10 4.20
N GLY A 324 25.11 -5.57 3.34
CA GLY A 324 23.76 -5.04 3.20
C GLY A 324 23.10 -5.51 1.91
N CYS A 325 21.85 -5.94 2.00
CA CYS A 325 21.04 -6.40 0.88
C CYS A 325 19.57 -6.03 1.13
N ILE A 326 18.89 -5.51 0.11
CA ILE A 326 17.43 -5.41 0.10
C ILE A 326 16.91 -6.56 -0.75
N LYS A 327 16.14 -7.47 -0.14
CA LYS A 327 15.63 -8.64 -0.84
C LYS A 327 14.47 -8.30 -1.76
N SER A 328 13.52 -7.48 -1.29
CA SER A 328 12.44 -6.91 -2.09
C SER A 328 12.55 -5.39 -2.03
N LEU A 329 12.82 -4.74 -3.16
CA LEU A 329 12.74 -3.28 -3.31
C LEU A 329 11.60 -2.96 -4.27
N THR A 330 10.68 -2.10 -3.87
CA THR A 330 9.64 -1.57 -4.77
C THR A 330 9.65 -0.04 -4.76
N LEU A 331 9.90 0.55 -5.93
CA LEU A 331 9.65 1.95 -6.21
C LEU A 331 8.52 1.99 -7.23
N LYS A 332 7.38 2.56 -6.85
CA LYS A 332 6.18 2.49 -7.70
C LYS A 332 5.38 3.77 -7.71
N ASN A 333 4.86 4.16 -8.87
CA ASN A 333 3.96 5.31 -9.03
C ASN A 333 4.50 6.56 -8.33
N SER A 334 5.80 6.81 -8.45
CA SER A 334 6.48 7.81 -7.62
C SER A 334 7.33 8.75 -8.46
N THR A 335 7.37 10.01 -8.04
CA THR A 335 8.22 11.02 -8.65
C THR A 335 9.35 11.37 -7.69
N PHE A 336 10.58 11.29 -8.16
CA PHE A 336 11.78 11.66 -7.43
C PHE A 336 12.52 12.73 -8.21
N TYR A 337 12.73 13.89 -7.62
CA TYR A 337 13.46 14.95 -8.32
C TYR A 337 14.37 15.75 -7.41
N ASN A 338 15.52 16.17 -7.93
CA ASN A 338 16.47 17.00 -7.17
C ASN A 338 16.53 18.41 -7.75
N LEU A 339 16.47 19.43 -6.88
CA LEU A 339 16.52 20.82 -7.31
C LEU A 339 17.90 21.21 -7.86
N VAL A 340 18.94 20.55 -7.37
CA VAL A 340 20.35 20.84 -7.67
C VAL A 340 21.00 19.66 -8.37
N GLU A 341 22.00 19.95 -9.21
CA GLU A 341 22.87 18.91 -9.77
C GLU A 341 23.66 18.23 -8.64
N ASN A 342 23.89 16.92 -8.77
CA ASN A 342 24.68 16.17 -7.79
C ASN A 342 25.61 15.18 -8.47
N ASN A 343 26.91 15.37 -8.20
CA ASN A 343 28.01 14.63 -8.83
C ASN A 343 28.77 13.75 -7.82
N SER A 344 28.25 13.60 -6.60
CA SER A 344 28.95 13.03 -5.45
C SER A 344 28.22 11.84 -4.80
N ALA A 345 26.89 11.77 -4.93
CA ALA A 345 26.05 10.74 -4.32
C ALA A 345 25.45 9.77 -5.36
N TYR A 346 24.83 8.70 -4.88
CA TYR A 346 24.16 7.68 -5.70
C TYR A 346 22.68 7.63 -5.30
N PHE A 347 21.83 7.09 -6.19
CA PHE A 347 20.45 6.79 -5.80
C PHE A 347 20.38 5.57 -4.89
N ILE A 348 21.22 4.57 -5.13
CA ILE A 348 21.34 3.40 -4.26
C ILE A 348 22.78 2.91 -4.21
N ARG A 349 23.23 2.56 -3.01
CA ARG A 349 24.58 2.03 -2.82
C ARG A 349 24.64 0.99 -1.71
N TYR A 350 25.26 -0.14 -2.03
CA TYR A 350 25.66 -1.15 -1.07
C TYR A 350 27.15 -1.03 -0.70
N SER A 351 27.57 -1.73 0.34
CA SER A 351 28.97 -1.70 0.76
C SER A 351 29.89 -2.39 -0.25
N HIS A 352 29.46 -3.53 -0.78
CA HIS A 352 30.24 -4.31 -1.75
C HIS A 352 29.33 -5.23 -2.60
N PRO A 353 29.59 -5.40 -3.93
CA PRO A 353 28.78 -6.27 -4.80
C PRO A 353 28.59 -7.69 -4.28
N SER A 354 29.67 -8.28 -3.74
CA SER A 354 29.66 -9.65 -3.20
C SER A 354 28.77 -9.80 -1.98
N ASN A 355 28.55 -8.74 -1.21
CA ASN A 355 27.84 -8.79 0.08
C ASN A 355 26.38 -8.35 -0.07
N ALA A 356 26.04 -7.69 -1.19
CA ALA A 356 24.67 -7.47 -1.65
C ALA A 356 24.03 -8.72 -2.31
N ASP A 357 24.75 -9.85 -2.32
CA ASP A 357 24.24 -11.13 -2.80
C ASP A 357 23.18 -11.70 -1.83
N PRO A 358 21.91 -11.86 -2.26
CA PRO A 358 20.83 -12.27 -1.37
C PRO A 358 21.08 -13.60 -0.67
N GLN A 359 21.75 -14.56 -1.29
CA GLN A 359 21.95 -15.86 -0.66
C GLN A 359 22.85 -15.78 0.58
N LYS A 360 23.77 -14.81 0.59
CA LYS A 360 24.75 -14.66 1.67
C LYS A 360 24.12 -14.09 2.94
N ILE A 361 22.94 -13.50 2.81
CA ILE A 361 22.14 -12.93 3.91
C ILE A 361 20.96 -13.84 4.25
N PHE A 362 20.22 -14.30 3.25
CA PHE A 362 18.93 -14.99 3.41
C PHE A 362 18.99 -16.51 3.21
N GLY A 363 20.18 -17.09 3.02
CA GLY A 363 20.39 -18.53 2.84
C GLY A 363 20.54 -18.97 1.38
N THR A 364 21.04 -20.18 1.19
CA THR A 364 21.34 -20.80 -0.10
C THR A 364 20.14 -20.76 -1.04
N GLY A 365 20.35 -20.26 -2.26
CA GLY A 365 19.30 -20.18 -3.28
C GLY A 365 18.35 -18.98 -3.13
N ALA A 366 18.49 -18.16 -2.09
CA ALA A 366 17.66 -16.97 -1.95
C ALA A 366 17.88 -16.00 -3.13
N THR A 367 16.78 -15.43 -3.61
CA THR A 367 16.75 -14.42 -4.66
C THR A 367 16.38 -13.07 -4.09
N ALA A 368 16.70 -12.02 -4.84
CA ALA A 368 16.20 -10.67 -4.60
C ALA A 368 15.47 -10.14 -5.85
N LEU A 369 14.50 -9.27 -5.63
CA LEU A 369 13.71 -8.59 -6.64
C LEU A 369 13.70 -7.09 -6.35
N HIS A 370 14.15 -6.32 -7.34
CA HIS A 370 14.04 -4.88 -7.36
C HIS A 370 13.07 -4.45 -8.46
N THR A 371 12.00 -3.76 -8.10
CA THR A 371 10.95 -3.30 -9.00
C THR A 371 10.93 -1.78 -9.04
N LEU A 372 11.13 -1.22 -10.23
CA LEU A 372 10.87 0.19 -10.55
C LEU A 372 9.71 0.20 -11.55
N ASP A 373 8.55 0.67 -11.11
CA ASP A 373 7.31 0.55 -11.88
C ASP A 373 6.59 1.90 -11.94
N HIS A 374 6.45 2.47 -13.13
CA HIS A 374 5.77 3.74 -13.34
C HIS A 374 6.32 4.87 -12.44
N CYS A 375 7.64 5.06 -12.43
CA CYS A 375 8.29 6.16 -11.72
C CYS A 375 8.80 7.24 -12.67
N THR A 376 8.81 8.49 -12.20
CA THR A 376 9.50 9.61 -12.86
C THR A 376 10.69 10.03 -12.01
N LEU A 377 11.90 9.94 -12.55
CA LEU A 377 13.13 10.34 -11.88
C LEU A 377 13.75 11.51 -12.66
N ASP A 378 13.96 12.65 -12.00
CA ASP A 378 14.50 13.87 -12.61
C ASP A 378 15.70 14.40 -11.81
N ARG A 379 16.90 14.38 -12.40
CA ARG A 379 18.17 14.79 -11.76
C ARG A 379 18.48 14.07 -10.44
N THR A 380 18.02 12.85 -10.28
CA THR A 380 18.45 12.01 -9.16
C THR A 380 19.91 11.58 -9.39
N PHE A 381 20.84 12.50 -9.05
CA PHE A 381 22.29 12.39 -9.15
C PHE A 381 22.83 12.52 -10.58
N SER A 382 22.65 13.71 -11.16
CA SER A 382 22.92 14.06 -12.57
C SER A 382 24.38 13.98 -13.06
N GLY A 383 25.37 13.76 -12.20
CA GLY A 383 26.76 13.55 -12.63
C GLY A 383 27.51 12.45 -11.88
N LYS A 384 26.79 11.52 -11.27
CA LYS A 384 27.34 10.34 -10.61
C LYS A 384 26.52 9.10 -10.96
N ASP A 385 27.14 7.92 -10.93
CA ASP A 385 26.44 6.69 -11.32
C ASP A 385 25.11 6.56 -10.55
N PHE A 386 24.03 6.17 -11.23
CA PHE A 386 22.72 6.03 -10.57
C PHE A 386 22.78 5.05 -9.38
N ALA A 387 23.57 3.99 -9.51
CA ALA A 387 23.77 3.02 -8.45
C ALA A 387 25.23 2.57 -8.36
N ASN A 388 25.62 2.05 -7.20
CA ASN A 388 26.96 1.51 -7.01
C ASN A 388 26.97 0.29 -6.08
N ASN A 389 27.99 -0.56 -6.27
CA ASN A 389 28.18 -1.81 -5.55
C ASN A 389 26.99 -2.78 -5.64
N MET A 390 26.22 -2.70 -6.72
CA MET A 390 25.18 -3.66 -7.03
C MET A 390 25.78 -5.04 -7.30
N THR A 391 25.06 -6.09 -6.89
CA THR A 391 25.48 -7.48 -7.13
C THR A 391 25.41 -7.85 -8.61
N THR A 392 26.18 -8.86 -9.00
CA THR A 392 26.36 -9.28 -10.41
C THR A 392 25.94 -10.73 -10.64
N VAL A 393 25.04 -11.25 -9.80
CA VAL A 393 24.63 -12.65 -9.74
C VAL A 393 23.25 -12.85 -10.39
N ASP A 394 22.96 -14.07 -10.83
CA ASP A 394 21.74 -14.46 -11.56
C ASP A 394 20.48 -14.70 -10.70
N ARG A 395 20.63 -14.54 -9.39
CA ARG A 395 19.56 -14.53 -8.39
C ARG A 395 19.11 -13.12 -8.00
N PHE A 396 19.75 -12.09 -8.55
CA PHE A 396 19.28 -10.72 -8.47
C PHE A 396 18.40 -10.44 -9.68
N ASN A 397 17.14 -10.07 -9.43
CA ASN A 397 16.15 -9.80 -10.46
C ASN A 397 15.79 -8.32 -10.42
N VAL A 398 15.72 -7.70 -11.60
CA VAL A 398 15.31 -6.31 -11.77
C VAL A 398 14.14 -6.25 -12.73
N VAL A 399 13.07 -5.58 -12.32
CA VAL A 399 11.92 -5.24 -13.16
C VAL A 399 11.89 -3.72 -13.27
N MET A 400 11.99 -3.19 -14.50
CA MET A 400 11.88 -1.77 -14.80
C MET A 400 10.79 -1.58 -15.84
N LYS A 401 9.63 -1.06 -15.45
CA LYS A 401 8.49 -0.88 -16.35
C LYS A 401 7.93 0.53 -16.31
N GLY A 402 7.66 1.11 -17.47
CA GLY A 402 6.93 2.37 -17.57
C GLY A 402 7.65 3.54 -16.90
N ASN A 403 8.98 3.55 -16.78
CA ASN A 403 9.69 4.61 -16.05
C ASN A 403 10.20 5.73 -16.97
N ILE A 404 10.27 6.96 -16.44
CA ILE A 404 11.01 8.07 -17.04
C ILE A 404 12.28 8.33 -16.23
N PHE A 405 13.43 8.31 -16.90
CA PHE A 405 14.74 8.68 -16.35
C PHE A 405 15.23 9.96 -17.04
N TYR A 406 14.94 11.12 -16.45
CA TYR A 406 15.31 12.44 -16.96
C TYR A 406 16.55 12.96 -16.21
N ASP A 407 17.63 13.27 -16.93
CA ASP A 407 18.88 13.75 -16.34
C ASP A 407 19.46 12.79 -15.26
N VAL A 408 19.29 11.48 -15.46
CA VAL A 408 19.83 10.42 -14.60
C VAL A 408 21.11 9.85 -15.19
N PHE A 409 22.25 9.99 -14.49
CA PHE A 409 23.55 9.61 -15.02
C PHE A 409 23.83 8.11 -14.86
N ARG A 410 24.16 7.44 -15.99
CA ARG A 410 24.57 6.03 -16.06
C ARG A 410 23.62 5.08 -15.31
N LEU A 411 22.35 5.09 -15.72
CA LEU A 411 21.32 4.17 -15.26
C LEU A 411 21.78 2.70 -15.28
N TYR A 412 22.55 2.30 -16.30
CA TYR A 412 23.06 0.94 -16.46
C TYR A 412 23.88 0.43 -15.26
N GLN A 413 24.39 1.30 -14.39
CA GLN A 413 25.13 0.88 -13.19
C GLN A 413 24.24 0.23 -12.12
N TYR A 414 22.92 0.35 -12.25
CA TYR A 414 21.97 -0.45 -11.49
C TYR A 414 22.06 -1.94 -11.86
N ILE A 415 22.34 -2.22 -13.14
CA ILE A 415 22.42 -3.56 -13.74
C ILE A 415 23.85 -3.79 -14.23
N ARG A 416 24.77 -4.11 -13.32
CA ARG A 416 26.21 -4.13 -13.60
C ARG A 416 26.71 -5.33 -14.42
N SER A 417 25.88 -6.35 -14.63
CA SER A 417 26.28 -7.59 -15.29
C SER A 417 25.12 -8.24 -16.04
N ASN A 418 25.42 -8.89 -17.16
CA ASN A 418 24.46 -9.70 -17.94
C ASN A 418 23.97 -10.95 -17.19
N ASN A 419 24.59 -11.30 -16.05
CA ASN A 419 24.09 -12.37 -15.21
C ASN A 419 22.80 -11.98 -14.48
N VAL A 420 22.63 -10.69 -14.16
CA VAL A 420 21.42 -10.18 -13.50
C VAL A 420 20.23 -10.41 -14.42
N LYS A 421 19.13 -10.94 -13.86
CA LYS A 421 17.91 -11.16 -14.62
C LYS A 421 17.14 -9.85 -14.69
N VAL A 422 16.87 -9.37 -15.90
CA VAL A 422 16.22 -8.08 -16.11
C VAL A 422 14.98 -8.24 -16.97
N THR A 423 13.89 -7.62 -16.54
CA THR A 423 12.70 -7.39 -17.35
C THR A 423 12.51 -5.89 -17.54
N THR A 424 12.54 -5.42 -18.78
CA THR A 424 12.33 -4.01 -19.12
C THR A 424 11.16 -3.84 -20.08
N GLU A 425 10.33 -2.83 -19.87
CA GLU A 425 9.20 -2.51 -20.73
C GLU A 425 8.89 -1.01 -20.66
N ASN A 426 8.72 -0.34 -21.80
CA ASN A 426 8.26 1.05 -21.87
C ASN A 426 9.01 2.02 -20.94
N ASN A 427 10.33 1.89 -20.79
CA ASN A 427 11.13 2.89 -20.08
C ASN A 427 11.69 3.90 -21.09
N VAL A 428 11.78 5.16 -20.69
CA VAL A 428 12.45 6.21 -21.46
C VAL A 428 13.57 6.84 -20.64
N VAL A 429 14.63 7.23 -21.33
CA VAL A 429 15.75 7.98 -20.77
C VAL A 429 15.99 9.21 -21.63
N TRP A 430 16.23 10.35 -20.99
CA TRP A 430 16.58 11.60 -21.67
C TRP A 430 17.54 12.39 -20.78
N GLY A 431 18.39 13.21 -21.38
CA GLY A 431 19.20 14.14 -20.61
C GLY A 431 19.62 15.36 -21.41
N ASN A 432 19.68 16.49 -20.72
CA ASN A 432 20.25 17.74 -21.21
C ASN A 432 21.72 17.88 -20.76
N PHE A 433 22.15 17.11 -19.75
CA PHE A 433 23.54 17.11 -19.29
C PHE A 433 24.44 16.18 -20.09
N ALA A 434 25.72 16.53 -20.15
CA ALA A 434 26.71 15.79 -20.92
C ALA A 434 26.84 14.33 -20.45
N GLY A 435 26.76 13.40 -21.39
CA GLY A 435 26.87 11.96 -21.12
C GLY A 435 25.58 11.28 -20.68
N ILE A 436 24.44 11.97 -20.79
CA ILE A 436 23.10 11.43 -20.54
C ILE A 436 22.26 11.52 -21.83
N PRO A 437 21.63 10.41 -22.27
CA PRO A 437 21.85 9.06 -21.78
C PRO A 437 23.26 8.56 -22.12
N ASN A 438 23.75 7.60 -21.35
CA ASN A 438 24.89 6.79 -21.77
C ASN A 438 24.43 5.74 -22.78
N ASN A 439 25.27 5.37 -23.75
CA ASN A 439 24.92 4.32 -24.72
C ASN A 439 24.53 2.97 -24.07
N ASN A 440 25.07 2.65 -22.89
CA ASN A 440 24.68 1.44 -22.17
C ASN A 440 23.27 1.53 -21.54
N ASP A 441 22.75 2.73 -21.30
CA ASP A 441 21.39 2.93 -20.78
C ASP A 441 20.33 2.49 -21.80
N LEU A 442 20.67 2.59 -23.10
CA LEU A 442 19.80 2.23 -24.22
C LEU A 442 19.48 0.73 -24.32
N LYS A 443 20.09 -0.09 -23.47
CA LYS A 443 19.72 -1.51 -23.29
C LYS A 443 18.44 -1.68 -22.46
N TYR A 444 18.07 -0.65 -21.69
CA TYR A 444 17.03 -0.74 -20.66
C TYR A 444 15.93 0.32 -20.83
N ALA A 445 16.18 1.35 -21.65
CA ALA A 445 15.25 2.44 -21.91
C ALA A 445 15.46 3.01 -23.33
N GLU A 446 14.42 3.60 -23.90
CA GLU A 446 14.48 4.30 -25.19
C GLU A 446 14.90 5.76 -24.99
N ASN A 447 15.70 6.30 -25.92
CA ASN A 447 16.12 7.71 -25.87
C ASN A 447 14.99 8.61 -26.39
N ILE A 448 14.07 9.01 -25.51
CA ILE A 448 12.89 9.80 -25.84
C ILE A 448 12.78 10.96 -24.85
N ASN A 449 12.74 12.19 -25.37
CA ASN A 449 12.40 13.35 -24.56
C ASN A 449 10.92 13.27 -24.15
N PRO A 450 10.58 13.23 -22.84
CA PRO A 450 9.19 13.17 -22.40
C PRO A 450 8.40 14.45 -22.69
N GLU A 451 9.08 15.58 -22.97
CA GLU A 451 8.47 16.89 -23.23
C GLU A 451 7.49 17.27 -22.11
N PHE A 452 7.98 17.29 -20.87
CA PHE A 452 7.14 17.57 -19.71
C PHE A 452 6.41 18.91 -19.86
N ALA A 453 5.11 18.92 -19.53
CA ALA A 453 4.28 20.12 -19.56
C ALA A 453 4.84 21.25 -18.69
N GLY A 454 5.47 20.89 -17.57
CA GLY A 454 6.18 21.81 -16.69
C GLY A 454 5.24 22.72 -15.87
N PRO A 455 5.81 23.41 -14.87
CA PRO A 455 7.22 23.41 -14.45
C PRO A 455 7.62 22.10 -13.76
N THR A 456 8.86 21.62 -13.96
CA THR A 456 9.35 20.38 -13.30
C THR A 456 10.31 20.65 -12.15
N ILE A 457 11.03 21.77 -12.16
CA ILE A 457 12.13 22.02 -11.23
C ILE A 457 11.86 23.30 -10.46
N GLN A 458 11.20 23.11 -9.32
CA GLN A 458 10.92 24.12 -8.32
C GLN A 458 10.72 23.43 -6.97
N GLU A 459 10.93 24.18 -5.89
CA GLU A 459 10.63 23.71 -4.55
C GLU A 459 9.18 23.23 -4.46
N PHE A 460 8.97 22.09 -3.81
CA PHE A 460 7.65 21.48 -3.70
C PHE A 460 6.76 22.31 -2.77
N ASN A 461 5.73 22.98 -3.30
CA ASN A 461 4.84 23.77 -2.47
C ASN A 461 3.75 22.89 -1.82
N LEU A 462 3.87 22.62 -0.51
CA LEU A 462 2.93 21.77 0.23
C LEU A 462 1.48 22.31 0.26
N ASP A 463 1.27 23.59 -0.04
CA ASP A 463 -0.06 24.20 -0.12
C ASP A 463 -0.72 24.04 -1.50
N GLU A 464 0.03 23.57 -2.50
CA GLU A 464 -0.43 23.41 -3.88
C GLU A 464 -0.66 21.95 -4.25
N ALA A 465 -1.64 21.72 -5.12
CA ALA A 465 -1.87 20.41 -5.72
C ALA A 465 -0.59 19.92 -6.41
N LYS A 466 -0.17 18.70 -6.06
CA LYS A 466 1.04 18.06 -6.60
C LYS A 466 2.32 18.93 -6.44
N GLY A 467 2.35 19.85 -5.48
CA GLY A 467 3.53 20.68 -5.19
C GLY A 467 3.78 21.83 -6.16
N GLY A 468 2.82 22.12 -7.04
CA GLY A 468 2.98 23.10 -8.12
C GLY A 468 3.85 22.61 -9.30
N VAL A 469 4.44 21.41 -9.21
CA VAL A 469 5.19 20.79 -10.32
C VAL A 469 4.26 20.01 -11.25
N ASN A 470 4.69 19.80 -12.48
CA ASN A 470 3.95 19.05 -13.48
C ASN A 470 4.88 18.22 -14.38
N TYR A 471 4.96 16.93 -14.04
CA TYR A 471 5.72 15.93 -14.78
C TYR A 471 4.87 15.18 -15.82
N ARG A 472 3.77 15.76 -16.29
CA ARG A 472 2.96 15.15 -17.35
C ARG A 472 3.77 15.13 -18.64
N PRO A 473 4.12 13.96 -19.19
CA PRO A 473 4.80 13.91 -20.47
C PRO A 473 3.82 14.31 -21.59
N GLN A 474 4.32 15.03 -22.59
CA GLN A 474 3.56 15.40 -23.78
C GLN A 474 3.96 14.59 -25.01
N ASN A 475 5.12 13.93 -24.97
CA ASN A 475 5.55 13.05 -26.04
C ASN A 475 4.56 11.90 -26.27
N ALA A 476 4.16 11.67 -27.52
CA ALA A 476 3.13 10.70 -27.89
C ALA A 476 3.41 9.28 -27.36
N THR A 477 4.63 8.77 -27.51
CA THR A 477 5.00 7.42 -27.03
C THR A 477 4.83 7.32 -25.52
N CYS A 478 5.19 8.36 -24.78
CA CYS A 478 5.02 8.39 -23.32
C CYS A 478 3.53 8.45 -22.96
N VAL A 479 2.72 9.23 -23.67
CA VAL A 479 1.29 9.39 -23.41
C VAL A 479 0.49 8.12 -23.71
N ASP A 480 0.76 7.48 -24.85
CA ASP A 480 0.03 6.30 -25.32
C ASP A 480 0.31 5.08 -24.43
N ASN A 481 1.55 4.93 -23.96
CA ASN A 481 1.96 3.83 -23.11
C ASN A 481 1.90 4.15 -21.60
N LYS A 482 1.40 5.33 -21.21
CA LYS A 482 1.32 5.78 -19.81
C LYS A 482 2.67 5.71 -19.06
N ILE A 483 3.75 6.09 -19.73
CA ILE A 483 5.12 6.05 -19.18
C ILE A 483 5.32 7.17 -18.15
N GLY A 484 5.84 6.81 -17.00
CA GLY A 484 6.10 7.69 -15.87
C GLY A 484 5.06 7.49 -14.78
N ASP A 485 5.15 8.35 -13.77
CA ASP A 485 4.23 8.34 -12.65
C ASP A 485 2.78 8.68 -13.07
N PRO A 486 1.81 7.77 -12.82
CA PRO A 486 0.47 7.86 -13.38
C PRO A 486 -0.30 9.10 -12.91
N ARG A 487 0.05 9.66 -11.74
CA ARG A 487 -0.62 10.85 -11.18
C ARG A 487 -0.56 12.05 -12.10
N TRP A 488 0.39 12.10 -13.04
CA TRP A 488 0.54 13.23 -13.94
C TRP A 488 -0.41 13.18 -15.15
N TYR A 489 -1.08 12.06 -15.38
CA TYR A 489 -2.09 11.95 -16.44
C TYR A 489 -3.50 12.36 -15.99
N GLU A 490 -3.69 12.51 -14.69
CA GLU A 490 -4.95 12.86 -14.03
C GLU A 490 -5.20 14.38 -13.96
#